data_AF-A0AAN6XPY7-F1
#
_entry.id   AF-A0AAN6XPY7-F1
#
_cell.length_a   1.000
_cell.length_b   1.000
_cell.length_c   1.000
_cell.angle_alpha   90.00
_cell.angle_beta   90.00
_cell.angle_gamma   90.00
#
_symmetry.space_group_name_H-M   'P 1'
#
loop_
_entity.id
_entity.type
_entity.pdbx_description
1 polymer ?
#
loop_
_entity_poly.entity_id
_entity_poly.type
_entity_poly.pdbx_seq_one_letter_code
_entity_poly.pdbx_strand_id
1 'polypeptide(L)'
;MSVSKDTLVPSSAPAAPINDEELPLLLKDYNKMLVRSNHWTPIPAGSAPYSRDIKSYISSGVINLDKPSNPSSHEVVAWLKRMLRVEKTGHSGTLDPKVTGCLIVCIDRATRLVKAQQGAGKEYVCVIRLHDKVPGGEAAFAQALETLTGALFQRPPLISAVKRQLRIRTIHESKLIEFDNDRHLGVFWVSCEAGTYIRTLCVHLGLLLGVGAHMQELRRVRSGVMSEDDGKLVTLHDVLDAQWAYDNGGDETLLRKVIHPLETLLCTYKRLVVKDSAVNAITYGAKLMLPGLLRYAKGIEVHEEVVLITTKGEAIAIGIAQMSTVEMSTCDHGVVAKIKRCIMERDLYPRRWGLGPTAMEKKKLKSDGKLDKYGRANENTPAAWKDGYKDYSEAQQGAGEAAAQETAAPPTPAKAAEPEAAAPAASSPVKEDKEKKRKSKHEGETAEEKAERKRAKKEKKEKKSKKDAEDSD
;
A
#
# COMPACT_ATOMS: atom_id res chain seq x y z
N MET A 1 -10.46 -20.21 21.06
CA MET A 1 -11.22 -20.91 19.99
C MET A 1 -10.22 -21.73 19.20
N SER A 2 -10.26 -23.06 19.29
CA SER A 2 -9.34 -23.94 18.56
C SER A 2 -9.75 -23.97 17.09
N VAL A 3 -9.04 -23.21 16.26
CA VAL A 3 -9.20 -23.29 14.80
C VAL A 3 -8.59 -24.62 14.35
N SER A 4 -9.40 -25.51 13.79
CA SER A 4 -8.97 -26.80 13.25
C SER A 4 -7.87 -26.62 12.21
N LYS A 5 -6.87 -27.52 12.20
CA LYS A 5 -5.70 -27.50 11.30
C LYS A 5 -6.05 -27.58 9.80
N ASP A 6 -7.30 -27.84 9.44
CA ASP A 6 -7.76 -28.09 8.06
C ASP A 6 -8.44 -26.87 7.40
N THR A 7 -7.76 -25.73 7.31
CA THR A 7 -8.21 -24.58 6.48
C THR A 7 -7.69 -24.65 5.03
N LEU A 8 -7.26 -25.83 4.57
CA LEU A 8 -6.74 -26.04 3.21
C LEU A 8 -7.87 -26.45 2.27
N VAL A 9 -8.05 -25.72 1.16
CA VAL A 9 -9.04 -26.09 0.13
C VAL A 9 -8.56 -27.35 -0.62
N PRO A 10 -9.33 -28.44 -0.72
CA PRO A 10 -8.90 -29.68 -1.38
C PRO A 10 -8.91 -29.57 -2.91
N SER A 11 -8.01 -30.30 -3.60
CA SER A 11 -7.85 -30.20 -5.06
C SER A 11 -8.61 -31.21 -5.93
N SER A 12 -9.26 -32.26 -5.38
CA SER A 12 -9.78 -33.36 -6.22
C SER A 12 -10.84 -34.34 -5.64
N ALA A 13 -11.57 -34.02 -4.57
CA ALA A 13 -12.70 -34.86 -4.11
C ALA A 13 -13.99 -34.03 -3.99
N PRO A 14 -15.20 -34.61 -4.13
CA PRO A 14 -16.43 -33.94 -3.73
C PRO A 14 -16.35 -33.71 -2.23
N ALA A 15 -15.88 -32.52 -1.85
CA ALA A 15 -15.70 -32.15 -0.46
C ALA A 15 -17.07 -32.11 0.21
N ALA A 16 -17.17 -32.64 1.42
CA ALA A 16 -18.25 -32.27 2.32
C ALA A 16 -18.37 -30.74 2.33
N PRO A 17 -19.58 -30.17 2.31
CA PRO A 17 -19.74 -28.72 2.21
C PRO A 17 -19.04 -28.08 3.41
N ILE A 18 -17.87 -27.47 3.17
CA ILE A 18 -17.20 -26.66 4.17
C ILE A 18 -18.15 -25.50 4.44
N ASN A 19 -18.57 -25.36 5.70
CA ASN A 19 -19.48 -24.31 6.09
C ASN A 19 -18.75 -22.96 5.96
N ASP A 20 -19.01 -22.22 4.87
CA ASP A 20 -18.25 -21.03 4.46
C ASP A 20 -18.25 -19.90 5.50
N GLU A 21 -19.28 -19.86 6.35
CA GLU A 21 -19.44 -18.82 7.36
C GLU A 21 -18.33 -18.86 8.43
N GLU A 22 -17.63 -20.00 8.57
CA GLU A 22 -16.56 -20.19 9.53
C GLU A 22 -15.16 -19.85 8.96
N LEU A 23 -15.03 -19.66 7.65
CA LEU A 23 -13.73 -19.39 7.04
C LEU A 23 -13.23 -17.98 7.38
N PRO A 24 -12.02 -17.85 7.95
CA PRO A 24 -11.53 -16.57 8.44
C PRO A 24 -11.04 -15.63 7.33
N LEU A 25 -11.10 -14.33 7.62
CA LEU A 25 -10.40 -13.27 6.87
C LEU A 25 -10.69 -13.31 5.36
N LEU A 26 -9.65 -13.46 4.54
CA LEU A 26 -9.74 -13.43 3.08
C LEU A 26 -10.36 -14.71 2.48
N LEU A 27 -10.60 -15.75 3.27
CA LEU A 27 -11.32 -16.95 2.85
C LEU A 27 -12.82 -16.91 3.17
N LYS A 28 -13.31 -15.88 3.88
CA LYS A 28 -14.75 -15.73 4.14
C LYS A 28 -15.55 -15.72 2.83
N ASP A 29 -16.64 -16.46 2.72
CA ASP A 29 -17.44 -16.53 1.48
C ASP A 29 -16.67 -17.05 0.25
N TYR A 30 -15.69 -17.94 0.45
CA TYR A 30 -14.87 -18.49 -0.64
C TYR A 30 -15.70 -19.15 -1.73
N ASN A 31 -16.74 -19.93 -1.37
CA ASN A 31 -17.58 -20.58 -2.38
C ASN A 31 -18.46 -19.62 -3.19
N LYS A 32 -18.67 -18.38 -2.73
CA LYS A 32 -19.39 -17.35 -3.49
C LYS A 32 -18.54 -16.78 -4.66
N MET A 33 -17.23 -17.06 -4.69
CA MET A 33 -16.33 -16.66 -5.77
C MET A 33 -16.54 -17.50 -7.03
N LEU A 34 -16.38 -16.86 -8.20
CA LEU A 34 -16.47 -17.52 -9.49
C LEU A 34 -15.24 -18.41 -9.73
N VAL A 35 -15.47 -19.56 -10.33
CA VAL A 35 -14.45 -20.59 -10.58
C VAL A 35 -13.93 -20.46 -12.00
N ARG A 36 -12.62 -20.27 -12.16
CA ARG A 36 -11.94 -20.40 -13.46
C ARG A 36 -11.40 -21.81 -13.67
N SER A 37 -10.81 -22.40 -12.63
CA SER A 37 -10.19 -23.72 -12.69
C SER A 37 -10.34 -24.42 -11.35
N ASN A 38 -10.86 -25.65 -11.38
CA ASN A 38 -10.99 -26.49 -10.18
C ASN A 38 -9.73 -27.29 -9.86
N HIS A 39 -8.79 -27.40 -10.82
CA HIS A 39 -7.62 -28.22 -10.68
C HIS A 39 -6.36 -27.39 -10.45
N TRP A 40 -5.65 -27.72 -9.37
CA TRP A 40 -4.28 -27.28 -9.12
C TRP A 40 -3.54 -28.32 -8.30
N THR A 41 -2.22 -28.22 -8.28
CA THR A 41 -1.35 -29.03 -7.42
C THR A 41 -0.98 -28.19 -6.18
N PRO A 42 -1.50 -28.52 -4.99
CA PRO A 42 -1.14 -27.83 -3.76
C PRO A 42 0.36 -27.95 -3.50
N ILE A 43 0.98 -26.87 -3.04
CA ILE A 43 2.37 -26.88 -2.61
C ILE A 43 2.41 -26.78 -1.09
N PRO A 44 3.16 -27.67 -0.39
CA PRO A 44 3.28 -27.65 1.07
C PRO A 44 4.26 -26.55 1.54
N ALA A 45 3.98 -25.31 1.12
CA ALA A 45 4.73 -24.11 1.49
C ALA A 45 3.76 -23.00 1.93
N GLY A 46 4.21 -22.09 2.77
CA GLY A 46 3.34 -21.08 3.39
C GLY A 46 2.38 -21.69 4.42
N SER A 47 1.53 -20.83 5.00
CA SER A 47 0.58 -21.24 6.04
C SER A 47 -0.64 -20.32 6.03
N ALA A 48 -1.81 -20.88 6.31
CA ALA A 48 -3.01 -20.07 6.55
C ALA A 48 -2.76 -19.02 7.65
N PRO A 49 -3.33 -17.80 7.55
CA PRO A 49 -2.94 -16.67 8.39
C PRO A 49 -2.95 -16.91 9.90
N TYR A 50 -3.99 -17.58 10.43
CA TYR A 50 -4.10 -17.89 11.86
C TYR A 50 -3.26 -19.10 12.30
N SER A 51 -2.88 -19.97 11.36
CA SER A 51 -2.10 -21.19 11.63
C SER A 51 -0.59 -21.00 11.50
N ARG A 52 -0.14 -19.78 11.24
CA ARG A 52 1.29 -19.41 11.20
C ARG A 52 1.96 -19.70 12.54
N ASP A 53 3.22 -20.13 12.49
CA ASP A 53 4.09 -20.15 13.67
C ASP A 53 4.21 -18.73 14.26
N ILE A 54 4.48 -18.62 15.56
CA ILE A 54 4.43 -17.34 16.27
C ILE A 54 5.36 -16.28 15.67
N LYS A 55 6.55 -16.68 15.20
CA LYS A 55 7.51 -15.75 14.61
C LYS A 55 6.99 -15.18 13.29
N SER A 56 6.53 -16.05 12.38
CA SER A 56 5.98 -15.58 11.10
C SER A 56 4.62 -14.87 11.25
N TYR A 57 3.85 -15.22 12.30
CA TYR A 57 2.62 -14.54 12.69
C TYR A 57 2.89 -13.10 13.12
N ILE A 58 3.82 -12.87 14.05
CA ILE A 58 4.24 -11.54 14.50
C ILE A 58 4.81 -10.74 13.33
N SER A 59 5.72 -11.32 12.54
CA SER A 59 6.31 -10.62 11.39
C SER A 59 5.31 -10.33 10.27
N SER A 60 4.13 -10.94 10.29
CA SER A 60 3.01 -10.64 9.39
C SER A 60 1.85 -9.96 10.13
N GLY A 61 2.15 -9.35 11.27
CA GLY A 61 1.19 -8.87 12.25
C GLY A 61 0.83 -7.39 12.09
N VAL A 62 -0.37 -7.08 12.53
CA VAL A 62 -0.89 -5.73 12.71
C VAL A 62 -1.55 -5.63 14.08
N ILE A 63 -1.40 -4.50 14.75
CA ILE A 63 -2.00 -4.21 16.05
C ILE A 63 -2.94 -3.03 15.85
N ASN A 64 -4.19 -3.16 16.29
CA ASN A 64 -5.08 -2.00 16.42
C ASN A 64 -4.89 -1.40 17.81
N LEU A 65 -4.01 -0.41 17.90
CA LEU A 65 -3.62 0.15 19.19
C LEU A 65 -4.55 1.29 19.59
N ASP A 66 -5.05 1.30 20.82
CA ASP A 66 -5.57 2.51 21.45
C ASP A 66 -4.39 3.39 21.87
N LYS A 67 -4.04 4.35 21.03
CA LYS A 67 -2.94 5.26 21.31
C LYS A 67 -3.30 6.10 22.54
N PRO A 68 -2.46 6.15 23.60
CA PRO A 68 -2.70 7.04 24.72
C PRO A 68 -2.50 8.51 24.32
N SER A 69 -3.09 9.41 25.10
CA SER A 69 -2.82 10.85 24.98
C SER A 69 -1.43 11.18 25.51
N ASN A 70 -0.80 12.18 24.91
CA ASN A 70 0.53 12.76 25.18
C ASN A 70 1.69 12.30 24.29
N PRO A 71 2.06 11.01 24.17
CA PRO A 71 3.20 10.64 23.33
C PRO A 71 2.85 10.81 21.85
N SER A 72 3.83 11.16 21.03
CA SER A 72 3.65 11.18 19.59
C SER A 72 3.43 9.76 19.05
N SER A 73 2.78 9.65 17.89
CA SER A 73 2.58 8.34 17.24
C SER A 73 3.91 7.63 16.96
N HIS A 74 4.99 8.37 16.67
CA HIS A 74 6.30 7.79 16.38
C HIS A 74 6.96 7.20 17.64
N GLU A 75 6.84 7.87 18.78
CA GLU A 75 7.36 7.36 20.07
C GLU A 75 6.63 6.07 20.47
N VAL A 76 5.30 6.05 20.36
CA VAL A 76 4.49 4.86 20.64
C VAL A 76 4.90 3.67 19.78
N VAL A 77 5.10 3.89 18.48
CA VAL A 77 5.54 2.85 17.53
C VAL A 77 6.98 2.38 17.80
N ALA A 78 7.85 3.27 18.29
CA ALA A 78 9.21 2.92 18.71
C ALA A 78 9.20 2.07 20.00
N TRP A 79 8.33 2.37 20.96
CA TRP A 79 8.14 1.54 22.15
C TRP A 79 7.63 0.15 21.79
N LEU A 80 6.63 0.04 20.93
CA LEU A 80 6.14 -1.26 20.43
C LEU A 80 7.22 -2.08 19.75
N LYS A 81 8.04 -1.43 18.90
CA LYS A 81 9.19 -2.09 18.27
C LYS A 81 10.14 -2.68 19.32
N ARG A 82 10.45 -1.93 20.37
CA ARG A 82 11.32 -2.36 21.47
C ARG A 82 10.70 -3.47 22.31
N MET A 83 9.41 -3.35 22.64
CA MET A 83 8.67 -4.35 23.43
C MET A 83 8.67 -5.71 22.71
N LEU A 84 8.27 -5.73 21.43
CA LEU A 84 8.15 -6.96 20.65
C LEU A 84 9.49 -7.46 20.07
N ARG A 85 10.56 -6.66 20.17
CA ARG A 85 11.89 -6.95 19.61
C ARG A 85 11.86 -7.32 18.12
N VAL A 86 11.09 -6.54 17.37
CA VAL A 86 10.89 -6.70 15.93
C VAL A 86 11.76 -5.74 15.11
N GLU A 87 11.99 -6.05 13.85
CA GLU A 87 12.92 -5.31 12.99
C GLU A 87 12.33 -3.98 12.53
N LYS A 88 11.06 -3.98 12.12
CA LYS A 88 10.40 -2.81 11.54
C LYS A 88 9.00 -2.65 12.08
N THR A 89 8.63 -1.40 12.33
CA THR A 89 7.25 -1.01 12.63
C THR A 89 6.87 0.23 11.82
N GLY A 90 5.59 0.39 11.54
CA GLY A 90 5.03 1.58 10.89
C GLY A 90 3.55 1.71 11.21
N HIS A 91 2.91 2.85 10.92
CA HIS A 91 1.53 3.11 11.37
C HIS A 91 0.62 3.75 10.31
N SER A 92 -0.70 3.57 10.46
CA SER A 92 -1.76 3.98 9.51
C SER A 92 -2.02 5.48 9.36
N GLY A 93 -1.18 6.33 9.92
CA GLY A 93 -1.33 7.79 9.88
C GLY A 93 -1.16 8.42 11.25
N THR A 94 -0.39 9.51 11.29
CA THR A 94 0.02 10.19 12.52
C THR A 94 -1.19 10.78 13.23
N LEU A 95 -1.38 10.39 14.48
CA LEU A 95 -2.20 11.11 15.45
C LEU A 95 -1.32 12.16 16.15
N ASP A 96 -1.86 13.36 16.29
CA ASP A 96 -1.23 14.42 17.10
C ASP A 96 -1.01 13.90 18.54
N PRO A 97 -0.04 14.44 19.28
CA PRO A 97 0.32 13.97 20.62
C PRO A 97 -0.86 13.76 21.56
N LYS A 98 -1.79 14.74 21.61
CA LYS A 98 -2.98 14.72 22.49
C LYS A 98 -4.15 13.85 21.99
N VAL A 99 -4.05 13.30 20.78
CA VAL A 99 -5.14 12.55 20.14
C VAL A 99 -5.02 11.06 20.50
N THR A 100 -6.14 10.47 20.89
CA THR A 100 -6.23 9.05 21.30
C THR A 100 -6.93 8.19 20.26
N GLY A 101 -7.04 6.88 20.53
CA GLY A 101 -7.83 5.95 19.73
C GLY A 101 -7.02 5.20 18.69
N CYS A 102 -7.72 4.67 17.70
CA CYS A 102 -7.25 3.66 16.75
C CYS A 102 -5.97 4.10 16.03
N LEU A 103 -4.84 3.46 16.30
CA LEU A 103 -3.60 3.56 15.57
C LEU A 103 -3.19 2.16 15.12
N ILE A 104 -3.41 1.86 13.83
CA ILE A 104 -2.97 0.56 13.30
C ILE A 104 -1.45 0.60 13.18
N VAL A 105 -0.78 -0.28 13.91
CA VAL A 105 0.67 -0.47 13.86
C VAL A 105 0.96 -1.76 13.11
N CYS A 106 1.67 -1.65 12.00
CA CYS A 106 2.13 -2.77 11.19
C CYS A 106 3.52 -3.21 11.63
N ILE A 107 3.74 -4.52 11.70
CA ILE A 107 4.99 -5.16 12.10
C ILE A 107 5.67 -5.80 10.88
N ASP A 108 6.99 -5.68 10.79
CA ASP A 108 7.89 -6.27 9.77
C ASP A 108 7.31 -6.26 8.35
N ARG A 109 6.82 -7.41 7.85
CA ARG A 109 6.29 -7.54 6.49
C ARG A 109 5.04 -6.70 6.27
N ALA A 110 4.20 -6.56 7.30
CA ALA A 110 2.99 -5.77 7.24
C ALA A 110 3.28 -4.28 7.01
N THR A 111 4.50 -3.80 7.29
CA THR A 111 4.89 -2.40 7.01
C THR A 111 4.76 -2.03 5.52
N ARG A 112 4.76 -3.03 4.61
CA ARG A 112 4.50 -2.85 3.18
C ARG A 112 3.09 -2.30 2.89
N LEU A 113 2.15 -2.42 3.84
CA LEU A 113 0.76 -1.96 3.73
C LEU A 113 0.53 -0.56 4.32
N VAL A 114 1.49 0.02 5.04
CA VAL A 114 1.33 1.31 5.73
C VAL A 114 0.84 2.41 4.80
N LYS A 115 1.37 2.49 3.58
CA LYS A 115 0.96 3.49 2.59
C LYS A 115 -0.53 3.36 2.19
N ALA A 116 -1.04 2.14 2.07
CA ALA A 116 -2.46 1.93 1.79
C ALA A 116 -3.32 2.37 2.99
N GLN A 117 -2.90 2.02 4.20
CA GLN A 117 -3.61 2.39 5.43
C GLN A 117 -3.61 3.90 5.69
N GLN A 118 -2.53 4.60 5.35
CA GLN A 118 -2.44 6.07 5.45
C GLN A 118 -3.42 6.78 4.51
N GLY A 119 -3.72 6.21 3.35
CA GLY A 119 -4.68 6.77 2.39
C GLY A 119 -6.13 6.41 2.66
N ALA A 120 -6.41 5.42 3.50
CA ALA A 120 -7.77 5.00 3.81
C ALA A 120 -8.57 6.07 4.59
N GLY A 121 -9.90 6.04 4.47
CA GLY A 121 -10.80 6.91 5.24
C GLY A 121 -10.61 6.78 6.76
N LYS A 122 -10.95 7.85 7.48
CA LYS A 122 -10.78 7.95 8.94
C LYS A 122 -12.03 8.54 9.57
N GLU A 123 -12.37 8.04 10.76
CA GLU A 123 -13.50 8.56 11.54
C GLU A 123 -13.01 9.03 12.91
N TYR A 124 -13.62 10.11 13.40
CA TYR A 124 -13.27 10.74 14.66
C TYR A 124 -14.50 11.09 15.46
N VAL A 125 -14.33 11.11 16.78
CA VAL A 125 -15.20 11.83 17.71
C VAL A 125 -14.41 13.02 18.23
N CYS A 126 -14.96 14.21 18.04
CA CYS A 126 -14.31 15.48 18.34
C CYS A 126 -15.09 16.25 19.38
N VAL A 127 -14.38 16.76 20.38
CA VAL A 127 -14.89 17.78 21.30
C VAL A 127 -14.39 19.13 20.83
N ILE A 128 -15.31 20.00 20.45
CA ILE A 128 -15.03 21.39 20.09
C ILE A 128 -15.34 22.30 21.27
N ARG A 129 -14.49 23.31 21.48
CA ARG A 129 -14.73 24.39 22.44
C ARG A 129 -14.93 25.71 21.71
N LEU A 130 -16.10 26.27 21.90
CA LEU A 130 -16.50 27.57 21.40
C LEU A 130 -15.94 28.66 22.32
N HIS A 131 -15.67 29.85 21.80
CA HIS A 131 -15.13 30.95 22.61
C HIS A 131 -16.23 31.75 23.32
N ASP A 132 -17.49 31.63 22.88
CA ASP A 132 -18.66 32.23 23.49
C ASP A 132 -19.92 31.40 23.19
N LYS A 133 -21.07 31.76 23.79
CA LYS A 133 -22.37 31.15 23.53
C LYS A 133 -22.79 31.35 22.09
N VAL A 134 -23.20 30.26 21.45
CA VAL A 134 -23.68 30.28 20.06
C VAL A 134 -25.10 30.86 20.03
N PRO A 135 -25.33 31.97 19.30
CA PRO A 135 -26.68 32.45 19.02
C PRO A 135 -27.47 31.40 18.23
N GLY A 136 -28.69 31.07 18.67
CA GLY A 136 -29.48 29.99 18.08
C GLY A 136 -29.13 28.59 18.61
N GLY A 137 -28.15 28.47 19.52
CA GLY A 137 -27.85 27.26 20.27
C GLY A 137 -27.53 26.05 19.40
N GLU A 138 -28.04 24.89 19.82
CA GLU A 138 -27.77 23.59 19.19
C GLU A 138 -28.19 23.54 17.71
N ALA A 139 -29.35 24.11 17.37
CA ALA A 139 -29.84 24.09 16.00
C ALA A 139 -28.91 24.82 15.03
N ALA A 140 -28.39 25.99 15.44
CA ALA A 140 -27.42 26.74 14.65
C ALA A 140 -26.09 25.97 14.51
N PHE A 141 -25.63 25.32 15.58
CA PHE A 141 -24.44 24.47 15.53
C PHE A 141 -24.62 23.29 14.57
N ALA A 142 -25.74 22.56 14.65
CA ALA A 142 -26.03 21.43 13.79
C ALA A 142 -26.07 21.83 12.30
N GLN A 143 -26.71 22.97 11.98
CA GLN A 143 -26.73 23.50 10.61
C GLN A 143 -25.34 23.89 10.10
N ALA A 144 -24.51 24.51 10.94
CA ALA A 144 -23.14 24.85 10.58
C ALA A 144 -22.27 23.58 10.35
N LEU A 145 -22.49 22.53 11.15
CA LEU A 145 -21.82 21.24 10.99
C LEU A 145 -22.21 20.54 9.68
N GLU A 146 -23.50 20.56 9.34
CA GLU A 146 -24.01 20.00 8.07
C GLU A 146 -23.48 20.77 6.86
N THR A 147 -23.38 22.10 6.96
CA THR A 147 -22.81 22.98 5.92
C THR A 147 -21.35 22.64 5.61
N LEU A 148 -20.62 22.10 6.59
CA LEU A 148 -19.23 21.67 6.46
C LEU A 148 -19.12 20.17 6.15
N THR A 149 -20.03 19.63 5.33
CA THR A 149 -19.92 18.31 4.72
C THR A 149 -19.55 18.44 3.24
N GLY A 150 -19.06 17.34 2.63
CA GLY A 150 -18.61 17.33 1.25
C GLY A 150 -17.19 17.87 1.07
N ALA A 151 -16.91 18.41 -0.12
CA ALA A 151 -15.56 18.84 -0.52
C ALA A 151 -15.22 20.23 0.04
N LEU A 152 -14.34 20.26 1.04
CA LEU A 152 -13.98 21.49 1.75
C LEU A 152 -12.55 21.94 1.44
N PHE A 153 -12.38 23.27 1.36
CA PHE A 153 -11.06 23.87 1.39
C PHE A 153 -10.45 23.79 2.78
N GLN A 154 -9.24 23.28 2.87
CA GLN A 154 -8.46 23.29 4.10
C GLN A 154 -7.03 23.74 3.83
N ARG A 155 -6.49 24.51 4.76
CA ARG A 155 -5.06 24.75 4.85
C ARG A 155 -4.52 24.03 6.09
N PRO A 156 -3.46 23.23 5.98
CA PRO A 156 -2.84 22.59 7.14
C PRO A 156 -2.51 23.60 8.25
N PRO A 157 -2.58 23.20 9.53
CA PRO A 157 -2.18 24.03 10.66
C PRO A 157 -0.66 24.31 10.63
N LEU A 158 -0.21 25.25 11.47
CA LEU A 158 1.20 25.62 11.57
C LEU A 158 2.10 24.42 11.90
N ILE A 159 1.68 23.60 12.86
CA ILE A 159 2.35 22.35 13.22
C ILE A 159 1.73 21.23 12.40
N SER A 160 2.38 20.84 11.32
CA SER A 160 1.94 19.73 10.48
C SER A 160 3.13 19.03 9.81
N ALA A 161 2.96 17.74 9.49
CA ALA A 161 3.97 16.96 8.79
C ALA A 161 4.02 17.23 7.27
N VAL A 162 3.11 18.06 6.75
CA VAL A 162 2.92 18.31 5.31
C VAL A 162 3.01 19.80 5.04
N LYS A 163 3.51 20.19 3.86
CA LYS A 163 3.62 21.59 3.44
C LYS A 163 2.26 22.30 3.55
N ARG A 164 2.27 23.50 4.13
CA ARG A 164 1.08 24.32 4.40
C ARG A 164 0.56 25.03 3.14
N GLN A 165 -0.18 24.31 2.31
CA GLN A 165 -0.85 24.81 1.09
C GLN A 165 -2.35 24.55 1.14
N LEU A 166 -3.14 25.39 0.45
CA LEU A 166 -4.58 25.19 0.33
C LEU A 166 -4.84 23.90 -0.48
N ARG A 167 -5.78 23.09 0.00
CA ARG A 167 -6.16 21.82 -0.63
C ARG A 167 -7.61 21.50 -0.34
N ILE A 168 -8.20 20.66 -1.18
CA ILE A 168 -9.56 20.17 -0.99
C ILE A 168 -9.50 18.84 -0.24
N ARG A 169 -10.36 18.66 0.77
CA ARG A 169 -10.56 17.41 1.48
C ARG A 169 -12.03 17.17 1.70
N THR A 170 -12.44 15.91 1.58
CA THR A 170 -13.86 15.56 1.68
C THR A 170 -14.22 15.11 3.09
N ILE A 171 -15.26 15.70 3.67
CA ILE A 171 -15.99 15.14 4.80
C ILE A 171 -17.15 14.35 4.21
N HIS A 172 -17.18 13.05 4.47
CA HIS A 172 -18.21 12.17 3.93
C HIS A 172 -19.53 12.33 4.68
N GLU A 173 -19.44 12.42 6.00
CA GLU A 173 -20.60 12.52 6.89
C GLU A 173 -20.14 13.13 8.22
N SER A 174 -21.03 13.86 8.88
CA SER A 174 -20.85 14.37 10.24
C SER A 174 -22.14 14.22 11.02
N LYS A 175 -22.03 13.99 12.34
CA LYS A 175 -23.19 13.83 13.22
C LYS A 175 -22.94 14.51 14.55
N LEU A 176 -23.81 15.42 14.94
CA LEU A 176 -23.82 15.99 16.29
C LEU A 176 -24.25 14.91 17.29
N ILE A 177 -23.50 14.77 18.38
CA ILE A 177 -23.78 13.82 19.46
C ILE A 177 -24.37 14.57 20.65
N GLU A 178 -23.71 15.64 21.09
CA GLU A 178 -24.11 16.42 22.27
C GLU A 178 -23.68 17.87 22.09
N PHE A 179 -24.48 18.80 22.61
CA PHE A 179 -24.16 20.22 22.62
C PHE A 179 -24.56 20.85 23.95
N ASP A 180 -23.62 21.52 24.59
CA ASP A 180 -23.86 22.30 25.80
C ASP A 180 -23.37 23.73 25.58
N ASN A 181 -24.33 24.63 25.39
CA ASN A 181 -24.05 26.03 25.10
C ASN A 181 -23.52 26.78 26.32
N ASP A 182 -23.89 26.38 27.54
CA ASP A 182 -23.43 27.05 28.76
C ASP A 182 -21.98 26.69 29.09
N ARG A 183 -21.57 25.47 28.75
CA ARG A 183 -20.18 25.01 28.83
C ARG A 183 -19.34 25.42 27.62
N HIS A 184 -19.96 25.94 26.56
CA HIS A 184 -19.35 26.24 25.27
C HIS A 184 -18.68 25.01 24.63
N LEU A 185 -19.32 23.84 24.75
CA LEU A 185 -18.80 22.56 24.27
C LEU A 185 -19.78 21.89 23.31
N GLY A 186 -19.24 21.30 22.26
CA GLY A 186 -19.98 20.39 21.37
C GLY A 186 -19.19 19.11 21.14
N VAL A 187 -19.89 17.99 21.00
CA VAL A 187 -19.32 16.69 20.67
C VAL A 187 -19.95 16.20 19.38
N PHE A 188 -19.13 15.89 18.38
CA PHE A 188 -19.62 15.38 17.10
C PHE A 188 -18.73 14.27 16.55
N TRP A 189 -19.35 13.35 15.82
CA TRP A 189 -18.68 12.35 15.00
C TRP A 189 -18.48 12.86 13.58
N VAL A 190 -17.39 12.46 12.94
CA VAL A 190 -17.07 12.83 11.56
C VAL A 190 -16.35 11.72 10.83
N SER A 191 -16.83 11.38 9.62
CA SER A 191 -16.16 10.51 8.66
C SER A 191 -15.54 11.35 7.55
N CYS A 192 -14.26 11.13 7.28
CA CYS A 192 -13.50 12.00 6.37
C CYS A 192 -12.42 11.27 5.57
N GLU A 193 -12.03 11.93 4.48
CA GLU A 193 -10.89 11.56 3.66
C GLU A 193 -9.57 11.66 4.46
N ALA A 194 -8.60 10.82 4.11
CA ALA A 194 -7.27 10.89 4.67
C ALA A 194 -6.62 12.29 4.52
N GLY A 195 -6.09 12.80 5.64
CA GLY A 195 -5.42 14.10 5.69
C GLY A 195 -6.35 15.29 5.90
N THR A 196 -7.64 15.05 6.17
CA THR A 196 -8.53 16.08 6.72
C THR A 196 -8.07 16.46 8.13
N TYR A 197 -7.92 17.76 8.39
CA TYR A 197 -7.54 18.27 9.71
C TYR A 197 -8.78 18.65 10.52
N ILE A 198 -9.13 17.83 11.52
CA ILE A 198 -10.27 18.12 12.40
C ILE A 198 -10.07 19.39 13.22
N ARG A 199 -8.82 19.74 13.54
CA ARG A 199 -8.48 21.03 14.15
C ARG A 199 -8.89 22.21 13.27
N THR A 200 -8.66 22.13 11.96
CA THR A 200 -9.05 23.16 11.00
C THR A 200 -10.57 23.20 10.84
N LEU A 201 -11.24 22.04 10.84
CA LEU A 201 -12.71 21.96 10.85
C LEU A 201 -13.30 22.70 12.05
N CYS A 202 -12.74 22.52 13.25
CA CYS A 202 -13.20 23.22 14.45
C CYS A 202 -13.06 24.75 14.31
N VAL A 203 -11.95 25.23 13.75
CA VAL A 203 -11.76 26.66 13.49
C VAL A 203 -12.80 27.17 12.49
N HIS A 204 -13.06 26.42 11.41
CA HIS A 204 -14.06 26.80 10.41
C HIS A 204 -15.47 26.85 10.99
N LEU A 205 -15.85 25.88 11.83
CA LEU A 205 -17.12 25.90 12.58
C LEU A 205 -17.25 27.18 13.41
N GLY A 206 -16.20 27.53 14.17
CA GLY A 206 -16.20 28.74 14.98
C GLY A 206 -16.33 30.02 14.14
N LEU A 207 -15.71 30.07 12.96
CA LEU A 207 -15.84 31.20 12.03
C LEU A 207 -17.25 31.29 11.42
N LEU A 208 -17.85 30.16 11.05
CA LEU A 208 -19.21 30.11 10.51
C LEU A 208 -20.25 30.58 11.54
N LEU A 209 -20.05 30.21 12.80
CA LEU A 209 -20.92 30.57 13.92
C LEU A 209 -20.65 31.99 14.46
N GLY A 210 -19.58 32.65 14.02
CA GLY A 210 -19.21 34.01 14.44
C GLY A 210 -18.58 34.14 15.83
N VAL A 211 -18.69 33.13 16.69
CA VAL A 211 -18.15 33.16 18.06
C VAL A 211 -16.68 32.74 18.14
N GLY A 212 -16.14 32.07 17.13
CA GLY A 212 -14.81 31.45 17.18
C GLY A 212 -14.79 30.14 17.96
N ALA A 213 -13.86 29.25 17.61
CA ALA A 213 -13.74 27.94 18.24
C ALA A 213 -12.37 27.32 18.05
N HIS A 214 -12.07 26.31 18.88
CA HIS A 214 -10.91 25.46 18.73
C HIS A 214 -11.22 24.01 19.14
N MET A 215 -10.38 23.08 18.68
CA MET A 215 -10.49 21.68 19.05
C MET A 215 -9.99 21.48 20.50
N GLN A 216 -10.87 21.02 21.37
CA GLN A 216 -10.58 20.73 22.77
C GLN A 216 -9.91 19.36 22.90
N GLU A 217 -10.59 18.32 22.40
CA GLU A 217 -10.14 16.93 22.45
C GLU A 217 -10.56 16.18 21.18
N LEU A 218 -9.84 15.11 20.86
CA LEU A 218 -10.09 14.32 19.67
C LEU A 218 -9.72 12.87 19.92
N ARG A 219 -10.59 11.96 19.50
CA ARG A 219 -10.36 10.53 19.48
C ARG A 219 -10.62 9.99 18.09
N ARG A 220 -9.71 9.16 17.57
CA ARG A 220 -9.90 8.45 16.30
C ARG A 220 -10.59 7.13 16.55
N VAL A 221 -11.84 7.00 16.10
CA VAL A 221 -12.68 5.81 16.36
C VAL A 221 -12.58 4.78 15.25
N ARG A 222 -12.17 5.19 14.04
CA ARG A 222 -11.88 4.26 12.92
C ARG A 222 -10.66 4.68 12.12
N SER A 223 -9.86 3.70 11.72
CA SER A 223 -8.78 3.86 10.76
C SER A 223 -8.87 2.82 9.64
N GLY A 224 -9.44 3.20 8.49
CA GLY A 224 -9.63 2.26 7.38
C GLY A 224 -10.56 1.11 7.79
N VAL A 225 -10.07 -0.12 7.74
CA VAL A 225 -10.88 -1.33 8.02
C VAL A 225 -11.08 -1.57 9.52
N MET A 226 -10.25 -1.01 10.39
CA MET A 226 -10.31 -1.27 11.83
C MET A 226 -10.98 -0.12 12.59
N SER A 227 -11.89 -0.46 13.49
CA SER A 227 -12.56 0.45 14.42
C SER A 227 -12.32 0.08 15.88
N GLU A 228 -12.73 0.95 16.79
CA GLU A 228 -12.68 0.66 18.23
C GLU A 228 -13.71 -0.40 18.66
N ASP A 229 -14.83 -0.50 17.95
CA ASP A 229 -15.94 -1.42 18.25
C ASP A 229 -15.68 -2.87 17.81
N ASP A 230 -14.63 -3.11 17.00
CA ASP A 230 -14.34 -4.42 16.43
C ASP A 230 -13.90 -5.47 17.48
N GLY A 231 -13.79 -5.10 18.75
CA GLY A 231 -13.31 -5.95 19.85
C GLY A 231 -11.82 -6.31 19.76
N LYS A 232 -11.09 -5.61 18.89
CA LYS A 232 -9.68 -5.85 18.54
C LYS A 232 -8.75 -4.72 18.99
N LEU A 233 -9.31 -3.67 19.59
CA LEU A 233 -8.56 -2.54 20.08
C LEU A 233 -7.82 -2.94 21.36
N VAL A 234 -6.51 -2.71 21.41
CA VAL A 234 -5.65 -3.08 22.54
C VAL A 234 -4.79 -1.91 22.98
N THR A 235 -4.41 -1.89 24.25
CA THR A 235 -3.56 -0.85 24.83
C THR A 235 -2.08 -1.24 24.78
N LEU A 236 -1.19 -0.29 25.08
CA LEU A 236 0.24 -0.60 25.25
C LEU A 236 0.50 -1.58 26.40
N HIS A 237 -0.33 -1.55 27.44
CA HIS A 237 -0.23 -2.46 28.58
C HIS A 237 -0.51 -3.89 28.12
N ASP A 238 -1.58 -4.11 27.35
CA ASP A 238 -1.92 -5.44 26.83
C ASP A 238 -0.78 -6.02 25.98
N VAL A 239 -0.12 -5.21 25.17
CA VAL A 239 1.01 -5.67 24.34
C VAL A 239 2.21 -6.02 25.19
N LEU A 240 2.52 -5.23 26.22
CA LEU A 240 3.62 -5.50 27.14
C LEU A 240 3.36 -6.79 27.93
N ASP A 241 2.15 -6.96 28.46
CA ASP A 241 1.75 -8.12 29.24
C ASP A 241 1.72 -9.39 28.36
N ALA A 242 1.24 -9.28 27.13
CA ALA A 242 1.27 -10.38 26.16
C ALA A 242 2.71 -10.83 25.85
N GLN A 243 3.63 -9.88 25.67
CA GLN A 243 5.03 -10.22 25.43
C GLN A 243 5.69 -10.84 26.67
N TRP A 244 5.41 -10.32 27.86
CA TRP A 244 5.92 -10.86 29.12
C TRP A 244 5.42 -12.30 29.35
N ALA A 245 4.13 -12.55 29.13
CA ALA A 245 3.56 -13.89 29.27
C ALA A 245 4.21 -14.92 28.34
N TYR A 246 4.54 -14.52 27.11
CA TYR A 246 5.30 -15.36 26.18
C TYR A 246 6.74 -15.58 26.64
N ASP A 247 7.42 -14.54 27.10
CA ASP A 247 8.84 -14.61 27.51
C ASP A 247 9.04 -15.47 28.77
N ASN A 248 8.10 -15.39 29.72
CA ASN A 248 8.19 -16.06 31.03
C ASN A 248 7.45 -17.41 31.08
N GLY A 249 6.35 -17.55 30.31
CA GLY A 249 5.49 -18.73 30.35
C GLY A 249 5.42 -19.52 29.04
N GLY A 250 5.97 -19.00 27.94
CA GLY A 250 5.86 -19.62 26.62
C GLY A 250 4.45 -19.62 26.02
N ASP A 251 3.50 -18.92 26.65
CA ASP A 251 2.10 -18.89 26.19
C ASP A 251 1.92 -17.88 25.05
N GLU A 252 1.53 -18.38 23.88
CA GLU A 252 1.29 -17.58 22.67
C GLU A 252 -0.12 -16.95 22.62
N THR A 253 -1.05 -17.36 23.49
CA THR A 253 -2.47 -17.01 23.37
C THR A 253 -2.71 -15.52 23.41
N LEU A 254 -2.07 -14.80 24.34
CA LEU A 254 -2.18 -13.35 24.47
C LEU A 254 -1.56 -12.63 23.28
N LEU A 255 -0.39 -13.06 22.79
CA LEU A 255 0.23 -12.48 21.60
C LEU A 255 -0.67 -12.64 20.36
N ARG A 256 -1.28 -13.82 20.19
CA ARG A 256 -2.23 -14.07 19.09
C ARG A 256 -3.55 -13.31 19.23
N LYS A 257 -3.88 -12.86 20.44
CA LYS A 257 -5.04 -12.00 20.70
C LYS A 257 -4.76 -10.53 20.36
N VAL A 258 -3.59 -10.01 20.74
CA VAL A 258 -3.24 -8.58 20.54
C VAL A 258 -2.70 -8.29 19.14
N ILE A 259 -2.10 -9.28 18.48
CA ILE A 259 -1.62 -9.17 17.09
C ILE A 259 -2.59 -9.89 16.17
N HIS A 260 -2.99 -9.24 15.09
CA HIS A 260 -3.81 -9.82 14.04
C HIS A 260 -3.02 -10.02 12.74
N PRO A 261 -3.38 -10.98 11.89
CA PRO A 261 -2.74 -11.13 10.58
C PRO A 261 -2.99 -9.90 9.70
N LEU A 262 -1.98 -9.50 8.92
CA LEU A 262 -2.06 -8.39 7.97
C LEU A 262 -3.21 -8.51 6.96
N GLU A 263 -3.68 -9.73 6.72
CA GLU A 263 -4.85 -10.04 5.88
C GLU A 263 -6.12 -9.33 6.37
N THR A 264 -6.22 -9.04 7.67
CA THR A 264 -7.32 -8.28 8.27
C THR A 264 -7.50 -6.91 7.61
N LEU A 265 -6.41 -6.29 7.17
CA LEU A 265 -6.43 -4.97 6.53
C LEU A 265 -6.93 -4.99 5.08
N LEU A 266 -7.12 -6.19 4.51
CA LEU A 266 -7.40 -6.40 3.09
C LEU A 266 -8.80 -7.01 2.86
N CYS A 267 -9.59 -7.21 3.91
CA CYS A 267 -10.90 -7.85 3.83
C CYS A 267 -11.92 -7.06 2.99
N THR A 268 -11.73 -5.77 2.76
CA THR A 268 -12.60 -4.93 1.92
C THR A 268 -12.29 -5.03 0.43
N TYR A 269 -11.16 -5.62 0.04
CA TYR A 269 -10.75 -5.73 -1.36
C TYR A 269 -11.45 -6.91 -2.05
N LYS A 270 -11.77 -6.73 -3.34
CA LYS A 270 -12.15 -7.85 -4.19
C LYS A 270 -10.95 -8.78 -4.40
N ARG A 271 -11.23 -10.09 -4.47
CA ARG A 271 -10.21 -11.14 -4.34
C ARG A 271 -9.97 -11.87 -5.64
N LEU A 272 -8.71 -12.20 -5.90
CA LEU A 272 -8.26 -13.13 -6.94
C LEU A 272 -7.45 -14.26 -6.29
N VAL A 273 -7.92 -15.49 -6.40
CA VAL A 273 -7.21 -16.67 -5.89
C VAL A 273 -6.24 -17.16 -6.96
N VAL A 274 -4.98 -17.28 -6.58
CA VAL A 274 -3.88 -17.65 -7.47
C VAL A 274 -3.51 -19.12 -7.25
N LYS A 275 -3.21 -19.84 -8.33
CA LYS A 275 -2.62 -21.19 -8.26
C LYS A 275 -1.25 -21.15 -7.58
N ASP A 276 -0.99 -22.11 -6.69
CA ASP A 276 0.27 -22.21 -5.94
C ASP A 276 1.53 -22.13 -6.82
N SER A 277 1.49 -22.68 -8.04
CA SER A 277 2.60 -22.64 -9.01
C SER A 277 2.95 -21.23 -9.53
N ALA A 278 2.00 -20.30 -9.52
CA ALA A 278 2.17 -18.93 -10.00
C ALA A 278 2.52 -17.93 -8.88
N VAL A 279 2.37 -18.32 -7.61
CA VAL A 279 2.59 -17.45 -6.44
C VAL A 279 4.01 -16.86 -6.45
N ASN A 280 5.02 -17.71 -6.62
CA ASN A 280 6.42 -17.24 -6.59
C ASN A 280 6.68 -16.16 -7.67
N ALA A 281 6.26 -16.38 -8.91
CA ALA A 281 6.47 -15.41 -9.99
C ALA A 281 5.89 -14.03 -9.66
N ILE A 282 4.71 -14.00 -9.03
CA ILE A 282 4.06 -12.76 -8.60
C ILE A 282 4.86 -12.05 -7.50
N THR A 283 5.49 -12.80 -6.58
CA THR A 283 6.35 -12.18 -5.54
C THR A 283 7.58 -11.48 -6.12
N TYR A 284 8.01 -11.87 -7.33
CA TYR A 284 9.05 -11.20 -8.12
C TYR A 284 8.54 -10.03 -8.96
N GLY A 285 7.23 -9.73 -8.93
CA GLY A 285 6.61 -8.64 -9.66
C GLY A 285 6.08 -9.03 -11.05
N ALA A 286 6.03 -10.33 -11.37
CA ALA A 286 5.37 -10.78 -12.59
C ALA A 286 3.87 -10.43 -12.56
N LYS A 287 3.29 -10.15 -13.72
CA LYS A 287 1.86 -9.95 -13.88
C LYS A 287 1.13 -11.28 -13.65
N LEU A 288 -0.08 -11.24 -13.08
CA LEU A 288 -0.93 -12.43 -13.01
C LEU A 288 -1.53 -12.68 -14.39
N MET A 289 -1.21 -13.83 -14.98
CA MET A 289 -1.77 -14.29 -16.25
C MET A 289 -2.96 -15.23 -16.01
N LEU A 290 -3.88 -15.32 -16.97
CA LEU A 290 -5.07 -16.18 -16.89
C LEU A 290 -4.79 -17.65 -16.49
N PRO A 291 -3.72 -18.32 -16.99
CA PRO A 291 -3.42 -19.70 -16.58
C PRO A 291 -3.14 -19.87 -15.07
N GLY A 292 -2.70 -18.80 -14.39
CA GLY A 292 -2.43 -18.76 -12.96
C GLY A 292 -3.65 -18.38 -12.10
N LEU A 293 -4.77 -18.00 -12.71
CA LEU A 293 -6.02 -17.68 -12.01
C LEU A 293 -6.77 -18.96 -11.63
N LEU A 294 -7.20 -19.05 -10.38
CA LEU A 294 -8.00 -20.16 -9.86
C LEU A 294 -9.47 -19.74 -9.70
N ARG A 295 -9.70 -18.68 -8.92
CA ARG A 295 -11.02 -18.10 -8.63
C ARG A 295 -10.95 -16.58 -8.60
N TYR A 296 -12.08 -15.93 -8.81
CA TYR A 296 -12.19 -14.47 -8.83
C TYR A 296 -13.52 -13.99 -8.24
N ALA A 297 -13.51 -12.81 -7.61
CA ALA A 297 -14.70 -12.20 -7.05
C ALA A 297 -15.63 -11.66 -8.16
N LYS A 298 -16.93 -11.54 -7.85
CA LYS A 298 -17.92 -10.93 -8.75
C LYS A 298 -17.74 -9.40 -8.79
N GLY A 299 -18.11 -8.81 -9.93
CA GLY A 299 -18.19 -7.36 -10.10
C GLY A 299 -16.85 -6.63 -10.08
N ILE A 300 -15.72 -7.31 -10.30
CA ILE A 300 -14.42 -6.67 -10.55
C ILE A 300 -14.50 -5.90 -11.87
N GLU A 301 -14.16 -4.61 -11.80
CA GLU A 301 -14.03 -3.71 -12.94
C GLU A 301 -12.56 -3.51 -13.35
N VAL A 302 -12.35 -3.08 -14.60
CA VAL A 302 -10.99 -2.79 -15.09
C VAL A 302 -10.41 -1.60 -14.31
N HIS A 303 -9.12 -1.67 -13.99
CA HIS A 303 -8.38 -0.70 -13.17
C HIS A 303 -8.76 -0.62 -11.68
N GLU A 304 -9.67 -1.48 -11.21
CA GLU A 304 -9.97 -1.59 -9.79
C GLU A 304 -8.81 -2.21 -9.00
N GLU A 305 -8.66 -1.81 -7.73
CA GLU A 305 -7.70 -2.43 -6.82
C GLU A 305 -8.23 -3.76 -6.28
N VAL A 306 -7.44 -4.81 -6.43
CA VAL A 306 -7.78 -6.18 -6.02
C VAL A 306 -6.67 -6.78 -5.18
N VAL A 307 -7.02 -7.71 -4.30
CA VAL A 307 -6.06 -8.49 -3.52
C VAL A 307 -5.86 -9.87 -4.16
N LEU A 308 -4.61 -10.23 -4.39
CA LEU A 308 -4.22 -11.56 -4.86
C LEU A 308 -3.91 -12.43 -3.65
N ILE A 309 -4.58 -13.56 -3.53
CA ILE A 309 -4.46 -14.48 -2.39
C ILE A 309 -4.07 -15.89 -2.82
N THR A 310 -3.42 -16.62 -1.92
CA THR A 310 -3.19 -18.06 -2.09
C THR A 310 -4.47 -18.85 -1.78
N THR A 311 -4.45 -20.15 -2.11
CA THR A 311 -5.50 -21.10 -1.70
C THR A 311 -5.61 -21.25 -0.18
N LYS A 312 -4.57 -20.86 0.57
CA LYS A 312 -4.53 -20.86 2.04
C LYS A 312 -5.02 -19.53 2.65
N GLY A 313 -5.44 -18.57 1.82
CA GLY A 313 -5.91 -17.26 2.29
C GLY A 313 -4.80 -16.26 2.61
N GLU A 314 -3.56 -16.52 2.21
CA GLU A 314 -2.44 -15.59 2.43
C GLU A 314 -2.47 -14.46 1.41
N ALA A 315 -2.23 -13.22 1.84
CA ALA A 315 -2.12 -12.10 0.92
C ALA A 315 -0.77 -12.11 0.19
N ILE A 316 -0.81 -12.31 -1.13
CA ILE A 316 0.37 -12.29 -2.01
C ILE A 316 0.75 -10.85 -2.32
N ALA A 317 -0.20 -10.10 -2.87
CA ALA A 317 0.01 -8.75 -3.36
C ALA A 317 -1.31 -7.98 -3.52
N ILE A 318 -1.24 -6.65 -3.51
CA ILE A 318 -2.28 -5.78 -4.07
C ILE A 318 -1.97 -5.58 -5.54
N GLY A 319 -2.98 -5.78 -6.38
CA GLY A 319 -2.91 -5.61 -7.83
C GLY A 319 -3.94 -4.59 -8.34
N ILE A 320 -3.76 -4.20 -9.59
CA ILE A 320 -4.73 -3.45 -10.37
C ILE A 320 -5.28 -4.41 -11.41
N ALA A 321 -6.60 -4.63 -11.40
CA ALA A 321 -7.28 -5.47 -12.37
C ALA A 321 -7.05 -4.94 -13.79
N GLN A 322 -6.76 -5.83 -14.73
CA GLN A 322 -6.58 -5.54 -16.16
C GLN A 322 -7.68 -6.19 -17.00
N MET A 323 -8.54 -6.99 -16.37
CA MET A 323 -9.72 -7.62 -16.94
C MET A 323 -10.88 -7.42 -15.99
N SER A 324 -12.07 -7.22 -16.53
CA SER A 324 -13.34 -7.29 -15.82
C SER A 324 -13.71 -8.74 -15.48
N THR A 325 -14.71 -8.90 -14.62
CA THR A 325 -15.25 -10.23 -14.26
C THR A 325 -15.73 -11.02 -15.48
N VAL A 326 -16.31 -10.34 -16.47
CA VAL A 326 -16.83 -10.97 -17.68
C VAL A 326 -15.69 -11.45 -18.57
N GLU A 327 -14.67 -10.61 -18.77
CA GLU A 327 -13.48 -10.96 -19.56
C GLU A 327 -12.70 -12.13 -18.95
N MET A 328 -12.57 -12.17 -17.61
CA MET A 328 -11.93 -13.31 -16.93
C MET A 328 -12.67 -14.65 -17.17
N SER A 329 -13.96 -14.61 -17.50
CA SER A 329 -14.76 -15.80 -17.78
C SER A 329 -14.66 -16.28 -19.23
N THR A 330 -14.55 -15.36 -20.19
CA THR A 330 -14.62 -15.67 -21.62
C THR A 330 -13.26 -15.77 -22.30
N CYS A 331 -12.24 -15.03 -21.83
CA CYS A 331 -10.94 -14.99 -22.46
C CYS A 331 -10.09 -16.24 -22.16
N ASP A 332 -9.39 -16.76 -23.18
CA ASP A 332 -8.45 -17.88 -23.03
C ASP A 332 -7.05 -17.47 -22.59
N HIS A 333 -6.63 -16.26 -22.95
CA HIS A 333 -5.29 -15.73 -22.69
C HIS A 333 -5.32 -14.25 -22.29
N GLY A 334 -4.29 -13.82 -21.56
CA GLY A 334 -4.08 -12.41 -21.23
C GLY A 334 -3.71 -12.16 -19.77
N VAL A 335 -3.53 -10.88 -19.46
CA VAL A 335 -3.12 -10.39 -18.13
C VAL A 335 -4.37 -10.11 -17.31
N VAL A 336 -4.51 -10.77 -16.17
CA VAL A 336 -5.63 -10.57 -15.24
C VAL A 336 -5.38 -9.38 -14.33
N ALA A 337 -4.17 -9.27 -13.78
CA ALA A 337 -3.83 -8.18 -12.86
C ALA A 337 -2.35 -7.79 -12.93
N LYS A 338 -2.09 -6.49 -12.84
CA LYS A 338 -0.75 -5.91 -12.70
C LYS A 338 -0.46 -5.69 -11.22
N ILE A 339 0.74 -6.04 -10.76
CA ILE A 339 1.12 -5.89 -9.35
C ILE A 339 1.34 -4.42 -9.01
N LYS A 340 0.64 -3.92 -8.00
CA LYS A 340 0.80 -2.59 -7.43
C LYS A 340 1.74 -2.62 -6.22
N ARG A 341 1.59 -3.62 -5.36
CA ARG A 341 2.42 -3.81 -4.16
C ARG A 341 2.51 -5.29 -3.79
N CYS A 342 3.72 -5.84 -3.84
CA CYS A 342 3.99 -7.18 -3.30
C CYS A 342 4.03 -7.15 -1.77
N ILE A 343 3.38 -8.12 -1.12
CA ILE A 343 3.29 -8.25 0.34
C ILE A 343 4.08 -9.48 0.81
N MET A 344 3.84 -10.63 0.18
CA MET A 344 4.48 -11.89 0.52
C MET A 344 5.99 -11.86 0.28
N GLU A 345 6.74 -12.65 1.04
CA GLU A 345 8.18 -12.78 0.84
C GLU A 345 8.52 -13.54 -0.43
N ARG A 346 9.65 -13.17 -1.03
CA ARG A 346 10.19 -13.91 -2.17
C ARG A 346 10.61 -15.30 -1.70
N ASP A 347 10.40 -16.29 -2.56
CA ASP A 347 10.78 -17.69 -2.32
C ASP A 347 10.08 -18.38 -1.13
N LEU A 348 9.04 -17.79 -0.53
CA LEU A 348 8.15 -18.51 0.39
C LEU A 348 7.51 -19.72 -0.31
N TYR A 349 7.10 -19.53 -1.56
CA TYR A 349 6.70 -20.61 -2.47
C TYR A 349 7.86 -20.91 -3.43
N PRO A 350 8.09 -22.18 -3.82
CA PRO A 350 9.20 -22.56 -4.69
C PRO A 350 9.01 -22.04 -6.12
N ARG A 351 10.12 -21.81 -6.82
CA ARG A 351 10.14 -21.41 -8.22
C ARG A 351 9.71 -22.59 -9.09
N ARG A 352 8.44 -22.61 -9.52
CA ARG A 352 7.91 -23.60 -10.49
C ARG A 352 7.57 -23.01 -11.85
N TRP A 353 7.76 -21.70 -12.02
CA TRP A 353 7.57 -21.04 -13.30
C TRP A 353 8.57 -21.58 -14.33
N GLY A 354 8.08 -22.06 -15.47
CA GLY A 354 8.92 -22.67 -16.52
C GLY A 354 9.27 -24.15 -16.31
N LEU A 355 8.54 -24.85 -15.42
CA LEU A 355 8.59 -26.31 -15.22
C LEU A 355 7.27 -27.01 -15.64
N GLY A 356 6.35 -26.31 -16.30
CA GLY A 356 5.15 -26.93 -16.89
C GLY A 356 5.48 -27.78 -18.13
N PRO A 357 4.59 -28.68 -18.58
CA PRO A 357 4.85 -29.61 -19.68
C PRO A 357 5.36 -28.89 -20.94
N THR A 358 4.66 -27.85 -21.39
CA THR A 358 5.03 -27.02 -22.54
C THR A 358 6.33 -26.25 -22.33
N ALA A 359 6.61 -25.78 -21.10
CA ALA A 359 7.86 -25.05 -20.83
C ALA A 359 9.08 -25.98 -20.75
N MET A 360 8.89 -27.20 -20.24
CA MET A 360 9.91 -28.26 -20.25
C MET A 360 10.15 -28.76 -21.67
N GLU A 361 9.10 -28.94 -22.47
CA GLU A 361 9.20 -29.28 -23.88
C GLU A 361 9.91 -28.18 -24.67
N LYS A 362 9.58 -26.89 -24.45
CA LYS A 362 10.33 -25.77 -25.03
C LYS A 362 11.81 -25.79 -24.64
N LYS A 363 12.13 -26.08 -23.37
CA LYS A 363 13.53 -26.20 -22.91
C LYS A 363 14.25 -27.38 -23.53
N LYS A 364 13.57 -28.53 -23.67
CA LYS A 364 14.10 -29.73 -24.32
C LYS A 364 14.34 -29.50 -25.82
N LEU A 365 13.39 -28.87 -26.51
CA LEU A 365 13.54 -28.50 -27.92
C LEU A 365 14.67 -27.47 -28.13
N LYS A 366 14.90 -26.57 -27.17
CA LYS A 366 16.08 -25.68 -27.16
C LYS A 366 17.39 -26.44 -26.96
N SER A 367 17.45 -27.38 -26.00
CA SER A 367 18.66 -28.19 -25.78
C SER A 367 18.97 -29.11 -26.96
N ASP A 368 17.93 -29.60 -27.64
CA ASP A 368 18.05 -30.48 -28.80
C ASP A 368 18.34 -29.71 -30.11
N GLY A 369 18.52 -28.38 -30.06
CA GLY A 369 18.80 -27.53 -31.23
C GLY A 369 17.62 -27.34 -32.19
N LYS A 370 16.43 -27.82 -31.82
CA LYS A 370 15.18 -27.72 -32.61
C LYS A 370 14.43 -26.41 -32.42
N LEU A 371 14.93 -25.52 -31.56
CA LEU A 371 14.49 -24.14 -31.38
C LEU A 371 15.74 -23.26 -31.24
N ASP A 372 15.65 -21.99 -31.65
CA ASP A 372 16.76 -21.07 -31.48
C ASP A 372 17.00 -20.69 -30.00
N LYS A 373 18.09 -19.97 -29.75
CA LYS A 373 18.45 -19.43 -28.42
C LYS A 373 17.33 -18.61 -27.77
N TYR A 374 16.50 -17.93 -28.56
CA TYR A 374 15.37 -17.13 -28.09
C TYR A 374 14.07 -17.94 -27.93
N GLY A 375 13.99 -19.15 -28.49
CA GLY A 375 12.82 -20.04 -28.45
C GLY A 375 11.85 -19.87 -29.61
N ARG A 376 12.34 -19.32 -30.73
CA ARG A 376 11.64 -19.23 -32.01
C ARG A 376 11.87 -20.50 -32.82
N ALA A 377 10.90 -20.80 -33.68
CA ALA A 377 10.96 -21.94 -34.58
C ALA A 377 12.12 -21.77 -35.59
N ASN A 378 12.86 -22.85 -35.82
CA ASN A 378 13.86 -22.99 -36.87
C ASN A 378 13.43 -24.08 -37.86
N GLU A 379 14.30 -24.40 -38.82
CA GLU A 379 14.05 -25.43 -39.83
C GLU A 379 13.87 -26.83 -39.22
N ASN A 380 14.43 -27.06 -38.03
CA ASN A 380 14.39 -28.34 -37.30
C ASN A 380 13.25 -28.44 -36.28
N THR A 381 12.36 -27.44 -36.19
CA THR A 381 11.25 -27.44 -35.24
C THR A 381 10.13 -28.37 -35.72
N PRO A 382 9.65 -29.32 -34.88
CA PRO A 382 8.56 -30.23 -35.22
C PRO A 382 7.27 -29.47 -35.62
N ALA A 383 6.56 -29.97 -36.64
CA ALA A 383 5.31 -29.35 -37.13
C ALA A 383 4.24 -29.23 -36.02
N ALA A 384 4.12 -30.23 -35.14
CA ALA A 384 3.22 -30.22 -33.99
C ALA A 384 3.50 -29.05 -33.01
N TRP A 385 4.75 -28.58 -32.90
CA TRP A 385 5.09 -27.41 -32.09
C TRP A 385 4.74 -26.11 -32.81
N LYS A 386 4.91 -26.03 -34.13
CA LYS A 386 4.56 -24.85 -34.94
C LYS A 386 3.04 -24.59 -34.93
N ASP A 387 2.23 -25.64 -34.96
CA ASP A 387 0.76 -25.53 -34.98
C ASP A 387 0.14 -25.34 -33.59
N GLY A 388 0.76 -25.90 -32.55
CA GLY A 388 0.23 -25.88 -31.18
C GLY A 388 0.76 -24.77 -30.26
N TYR A 389 1.97 -24.23 -30.53
CA TYR A 389 2.60 -23.23 -29.66
C TYR A 389 2.43 -21.82 -30.22
N LYS A 390 1.63 -21.00 -29.53
CA LYS A 390 1.47 -19.57 -29.82
C LYS A 390 2.24 -18.72 -28.81
N ASP A 391 3.25 -17.98 -29.28
CA ASP A 391 4.06 -17.12 -28.42
C ASP A 391 3.39 -15.76 -28.21
N TYR A 392 2.77 -15.57 -27.05
CA TYR A 392 2.08 -14.32 -26.71
C TYR A 392 3.03 -13.20 -26.26
N SER A 393 4.35 -13.42 -26.26
CA SER A 393 5.33 -12.37 -25.96
C SER A 393 5.63 -11.45 -27.15
N GLU A 394 5.34 -11.86 -28.38
CA GLU A 394 5.58 -11.06 -29.60
C GLU A 394 4.54 -9.95 -29.82
N ALA A 395 3.30 -10.14 -29.39
CA ALA A 395 2.28 -9.08 -29.35
C ALA A 395 2.67 -7.88 -28.48
N GLN A 396 3.76 -8.01 -27.71
CA GLN A 396 4.30 -6.99 -26.82
C GLN A 396 5.39 -6.11 -27.46
N GLN A 397 5.94 -6.46 -28.63
CA GLN A 397 6.91 -5.63 -29.36
C GLN A 397 6.25 -4.69 -30.38
N GLY A 398 5.20 -5.14 -31.07
CA GLY A 398 4.51 -4.33 -32.09
C GLY A 398 3.73 -3.12 -31.57
N ALA A 399 3.29 -3.12 -30.29
CA ALA A 399 2.64 -1.95 -29.69
C ALA A 399 3.63 -0.84 -29.27
N GLY A 400 4.92 -1.16 -29.19
CA GLY A 400 5.99 -0.18 -28.93
C GLY A 400 6.54 0.48 -30.20
N GLU A 401 6.46 -0.21 -31.35
CA GLU A 401 6.98 0.29 -32.63
C GLU A 401 5.94 1.14 -33.39
N ALA A 402 4.64 0.87 -33.23
CA ALA A 402 3.58 1.70 -33.84
C ALA A 402 3.49 3.12 -33.23
N ALA A 403 3.92 3.32 -31.99
CA ALA A 403 3.99 4.65 -31.36
C ALA A 403 5.28 5.41 -31.69
N ALA A 404 6.24 4.78 -32.37
CA ALA A 404 7.51 5.39 -32.79
C ALA A 404 7.52 5.79 -34.27
N GLN A 405 6.47 5.47 -35.04
CA GLN A 405 6.38 5.74 -36.48
C GLN A 405 5.52 6.97 -36.86
N GLU A 406 4.88 7.67 -35.91
CA GLU A 406 4.08 8.88 -36.21
C GLU A 406 4.77 10.23 -35.96
N THR A 407 6.09 10.24 -35.71
CA THR A 407 6.88 11.49 -35.73
C THR A 407 8.09 11.36 -36.65
N ALA A 408 7.84 11.19 -37.94
CA ALA A 408 8.84 11.46 -38.97
C ALA A 408 8.36 12.69 -39.78
N ALA A 409 9.15 13.76 -39.68
CA ALA A 409 8.92 15.03 -40.37
C ALA A 409 8.88 14.86 -41.90
N PRO A 410 8.12 15.69 -42.63
CA PRO A 410 8.04 15.65 -44.09
C PRO A 410 9.39 16.04 -44.75
N PRO A 411 9.66 15.55 -45.99
CA PRO A 411 10.95 15.71 -46.65
C PRO A 411 11.20 17.15 -47.14
N THR A 412 12.46 17.55 -47.01
CA THR A 412 13.04 18.83 -47.43
C THR A 412 13.01 19.01 -48.96
N PRO A 413 12.54 20.16 -49.50
CA PRO A 413 12.83 20.57 -50.87
C PRO A 413 14.18 21.30 -50.99
N ALA A 414 14.75 21.27 -52.19
CA ALA A 414 16.08 21.77 -52.54
C ALA A 414 16.27 23.30 -52.40
N LYS A 415 17.55 23.67 -52.27
CA LYS A 415 18.17 24.98 -52.04
C LYS A 415 17.74 26.09 -53.03
N ALA A 416 17.34 27.26 -52.52
CA ALA A 416 17.49 28.57 -53.20
C ALA A 416 17.49 29.74 -52.19
N ALA A 417 18.48 30.64 -52.36
CA ALA A 417 18.64 32.06 -51.96
C ALA A 417 18.05 32.65 -50.64
N GLU A 418 18.92 33.35 -49.89
CA GLU A 418 18.63 34.41 -48.89
C GLU A 418 17.85 35.60 -49.51
N PRO A 419 17.05 36.44 -48.77
CA PRO A 419 17.50 37.18 -47.58
C PRO A 419 16.45 37.55 -46.47
N GLU A 420 17.00 38.10 -45.37
CA GLU A 420 16.48 39.08 -44.38
C GLU A 420 15.28 38.83 -43.42
N ALA A 421 15.59 39.08 -42.12
CA ALA A 421 14.82 39.71 -41.03
C ALA A 421 13.48 39.13 -40.54
N ALA A 422 13.45 38.71 -39.24
CA ALA A 422 12.57 39.22 -38.16
C ALA A 422 12.42 38.20 -36.99
N ALA A 423 12.54 38.69 -35.75
CA ALA A 423 12.14 38.02 -34.50
C ALA A 423 10.57 37.85 -34.44
N PRO A 424 9.90 37.16 -33.47
CA PRO A 424 10.31 36.86 -32.08
C PRO A 424 9.75 35.56 -31.40
N ALA A 425 10.06 35.45 -30.09
CA ALA A 425 9.22 34.96 -28.97
C ALA A 425 9.06 33.45 -28.62
N ALA A 426 9.80 33.08 -27.56
CA ALA A 426 9.36 32.51 -26.27
C ALA A 426 8.67 31.12 -26.16
N SER A 427 9.38 30.18 -25.53
CA SER A 427 8.87 29.40 -24.38
C SER A 427 10.03 28.87 -23.51
N SER A 428 9.84 28.86 -22.19
CA SER A 428 10.80 28.54 -21.13
C SER A 428 10.79 27.04 -20.75
N PRO A 429 11.86 26.50 -20.11
CA PRO A 429 11.61 25.87 -18.81
C PRO A 429 12.74 25.97 -17.76
N VAL A 430 12.30 26.14 -16.51
CA VAL A 430 13.06 26.28 -15.25
C VAL A 430 13.65 24.94 -14.77
N LYS A 431 14.57 24.36 -15.55
CA LYS A 431 15.40 23.20 -15.11
C LYS A 431 16.91 23.46 -15.06
N GLU A 432 17.38 24.60 -15.55
CA GLU A 432 18.82 24.95 -15.54
C GLU A 432 19.34 25.54 -14.22
N ASP A 433 18.47 25.98 -13.32
CA ASP A 433 18.86 26.93 -12.26
C ASP A 433 19.57 26.32 -11.03
N LYS A 434 19.57 24.98 -10.89
CA LYS A 434 20.34 24.30 -9.84
C LYS A 434 21.75 23.90 -10.28
N GLU A 435 21.98 23.77 -11.58
CA GLU A 435 23.29 23.39 -12.12
C GLU A 435 24.16 24.63 -12.35
N LYS A 436 23.55 25.76 -12.77
CA LYS A 436 24.23 27.06 -12.86
C LYS A 436 24.77 27.57 -11.51
N LYS A 437 24.06 27.32 -10.40
CA LYS A 437 24.47 27.79 -9.06
C LYS A 437 25.67 27.05 -8.46
N ARG A 438 26.01 25.86 -8.97
CA ARG A 438 27.25 25.13 -8.58
C ARG A 438 28.46 25.50 -9.44
N LYS A 439 28.24 25.90 -10.70
CA LYS A 439 29.30 26.36 -11.62
C LYS A 439 29.83 27.76 -11.29
N SER A 440 28.97 28.66 -10.80
CA SER A 440 29.34 30.07 -10.53
C SER A 440 30.27 30.29 -9.32
N LYS A 441 30.51 29.28 -8.46
CA LYS A 441 31.28 29.50 -7.21
C LYS A 441 32.80 29.44 -7.36
N HIS A 442 33.32 29.08 -8.54
CA HIS A 442 34.76 28.92 -8.80
C HIS A 442 35.18 29.37 -10.22
N GLU A 443 34.46 30.32 -10.81
CA GLU A 443 34.98 31.02 -11.98
C GLU A 443 35.94 32.11 -11.49
N GLY A 444 37.22 32.00 -11.86
CA GLY A 444 38.28 32.95 -11.50
C GLY A 444 39.41 32.40 -10.61
N GLU A 445 39.35 31.13 -10.20
CA GLU A 445 40.38 30.53 -9.33
C GLU A 445 41.63 30.13 -10.13
N THR A 446 42.80 30.54 -9.66
CA THR A 446 44.08 30.20 -10.29
C THR A 446 44.45 28.72 -10.10
N ALA A 447 45.36 28.20 -10.92
CA ALA A 447 45.75 26.79 -10.86
C ALA A 447 46.37 26.39 -9.50
N GLU A 448 47.10 27.32 -8.85
CA GLU A 448 47.68 27.13 -7.52
C GLU A 448 46.61 27.10 -6.42
N GLU A 449 45.67 28.04 -6.40
CA GLU A 449 44.56 28.07 -5.43
C GLU A 449 43.69 26.80 -5.52
N LYS A 450 43.47 26.30 -6.75
CA LYS A 450 42.73 25.05 -6.98
C LYS A 450 43.48 23.82 -6.48
N ALA A 451 44.82 23.83 -6.54
CA ALA A 451 45.66 22.76 -6.01
C ALA A 451 45.68 22.78 -4.48
N GLU A 452 45.80 23.96 -3.88
CA GLU A 452 45.78 24.15 -2.42
C GLU A 452 44.43 23.75 -1.82
N ARG A 453 43.31 24.14 -2.46
CA ARG A 453 41.96 23.72 -2.02
C ARG A 453 41.78 22.21 -2.06
N LYS A 454 42.32 21.53 -3.08
CA LYS A 454 42.27 20.07 -3.17
C LYS A 454 43.11 19.41 -2.07
N ARG A 455 44.27 19.98 -1.74
CA ARG A 455 45.16 19.51 -0.67
C ARG A 455 44.51 19.67 0.70
N ALA A 456 43.95 20.84 1.01
CA ALA A 456 43.22 21.11 2.25
C ALA A 456 41.98 20.20 2.40
N LYS A 457 41.27 19.91 1.31
CA LYS A 457 40.13 18.98 1.32
C LYS A 457 40.56 17.53 1.60
N LYS A 458 41.74 17.13 1.12
CA LYS A 458 42.30 15.80 1.38
C LYS A 458 42.73 15.66 2.84
N GLU A 459 43.46 16.64 3.38
CA GLU A 459 43.86 16.66 4.80
C GLU A 459 42.66 16.67 5.75
N LYS A 460 41.61 17.44 5.41
CA LYS A 460 40.38 17.47 6.23
C LYS A 460 39.64 16.12 6.21
N LYS A 461 39.73 15.37 5.12
CA LYS A 461 39.15 14.03 4.99
C LYS A 461 39.97 13.00 5.78
N GLU A 462 41.30 13.10 5.75
CA GLU A 462 42.21 12.23 6.51
C GLU A 462 42.12 12.49 8.03
N LYS A 463 42.02 13.75 8.47
CA LYS A 463 41.75 14.08 9.89
C LYS A 463 40.41 13.55 10.35
N LYS A 464 39.38 13.60 9.50
CA LYS A 464 38.07 13.06 9.81
C LYS A 464 38.09 11.53 9.93
N SER A 465 38.76 10.84 9.00
CA SER A 465 38.87 9.37 9.08
C SER A 465 39.72 8.90 10.26
N LYS A 466 40.73 9.67 10.69
CA LYS A 466 41.49 9.36 11.91
C LYS A 466 40.65 9.54 13.17
N LYS A 467 39.86 10.63 13.24
CA LYS A 467 38.95 10.87 14.35
C LYS A 467 37.83 9.83 14.43
N ASP A 468 37.27 9.44 13.28
CA ASP A 468 36.25 8.40 13.20
C ASP A 468 36.80 6.99 13.56
N ALA A 469 38.13 6.80 13.53
CA ALA A 469 38.79 5.56 13.94
C ALA A 469 39.17 5.55 15.43
N GLU A 470 39.55 6.69 16.01
CA GLU A 470 39.82 6.84 17.45
C GLU A 470 38.54 6.80 18.30
N ASP A 471 37.37 7.19 17.76
CA ASP A 471 36.06 7.06 18.44
C ASP A 471 35.46 5.63 18.36
N SER A 472 36.19 4.67 17.76
CA SER A 472 35.70 3.30 17.52
C SER A 472 36.49 2.16 18.20
N ASP A 473 37.45 2.49 19.06
CA ASP A 473 38.18 1.54 19.94
C ASP A 473 37.82 1.73 21.42
#